data_AF-A0A2M8Q2W5-F1
#
_entry.id   AF-A0A2M8Q2W5-F1
#
_cell.length_a   1.000
_cell.length_b   1.000
_cell.length_c   1.000
_cell.angle_alpha   90.00
_cell.angle_beta   90.00
_cell.angle_gamma   90.00
#
_symmetry.space_group_name_H-M   'P 1'
#
loop_
_entity.id
_entity.type
_entity.pdbx_description
1 polymer ?
#
loop_
_entity_poly.entity_id
_entity_poly.type
_entity_poly.pdbx_seq_one_letter_code
_entity_poly.pdbx_strand_id
1 'polypeptide(L)'
;MTSPRILPTLGLRLGFLFSFVLLVLPSLLRVYVAYRLNYGQAALWQRLPFDGWTILLGVMATLFGVITLVAWRGRPYGIFWIYQGVMVLTISIIIFESALRYYADYPKYFLIGNSDDDIFNRIYRYLIIFQVLICFYMLWYINRSPARRFFEQFKE
;
A
#
# COMPACT_ATOMS: atom_id res chain seq x y z
N MET A 1 33.21 9.30 13.83
CA MET A 1 32.16 10.07 14.53
C MET A 1 30.80 9.44 14.22
N THR A 2 30.17 8.79 15.20
CA THR A 2 28.82 8.24 15.04
C THR A 2 27.81 9.36 15.23
N SER A 3 27.18 9.82 14.16
CA SER A 3 26.05 10.76 14.24
C SER A 3 25.02 10.27 15.27
N PRO A 4 24.54 11.13 16.18
CA PRO A 4 23.56 10.74 17.19
C PRO A 4 22.30 10.22 16.50
N ARG A 5 21.88 8.99 16.82
CA ARG A 5 20.63 8.41 16.29
C ARG A 5 19.45 9.14 16.93
N ILE A 6 18.90 10.13 16.22
CA ILE A 6 17.63 10.74 16.61
C ILE A 6 16.54 9.73 16.29
N LEU A 7 15.83 9.29 17.32
CA LEU A 7 14.75 8.33 17.18
C LEU A 7 13.47 9.05 16.74
N PRO A 8 12.68 8.45 15.82
CA PRO A 8 11.38 9.02 15.45
C PRO A 8 10.47 9.13 16.67
N THR A 9 9.63 10.17 16.71
CA THR A 9 8.58 10.29 17.73
C THR A 9 7.66 9.07 17.70
N LEU A 10 7.03 8.75 18.84
CA LEU A 10 6.17 7.57 18.95
C LEU A 10 5.03 7.59 17.91
N GLY A 11 4.47 8.77 17.63
CA GLY A 11 3.48 8.96 16.57
C GLY A 11 4.00 8.66 15.16
N LEU A 12 5.25 9.01 14.84
CA LEU A 12 5.84 8.70 13.53
C LEU A 12 6.11 7.20 13.36
N ARG A 13 6.55 6.52 14.43
CA ARG A 13 6.73 5.06 14.43
C ARG A 13 5.42 4.32 14.23
N LEU A 14 4.37 4.75 14.94
CA LEU A 14 3.03 4.21 14.73
C LEU A 14 2.56 4.47 13.30
N GLY A 15 2.85 5.65 12.74
CA GLY A 15 2.57 5.96 11.33
C GLY A 15 3.20 4.97 10.36
N PHE A 16 4.50 4.69 10.53
CA PHE A 16 5.22 3.68 9.75
C PHE A 16 4.70 2.26 9.97
N LEU A 17 4.35 1.90 11.20
CA LEU A 17 3.77 0.60 11.49
C LEU A 17 2.42 0.42 10.81
N PHE A 18 1.54 1.42 10.91
CA PHE A 18 0.23 1.40 10.29
C PHE A 18 0.33 1.37 8.76
N SER A 19 1.22 2.16 8.15
CA SER A 19 1.42 2.12 6.70
C SER A 19 1.94 0.76 6.24
N PHE A 20 2.84 0.13 7.01
CA PHE A 20 3.31 -1.22 6.75
C PHE A 20 2.18 -2.26 6.85
N VAL A 21 1.44 -2.26 7.96
CA VAL A 21 0.37 -3.24 8.20
C VAL A 21 -0.80 -3.09 7.24
N LEU A 22 -1.13 -1.87 6.81
CA LEU A 22 -2.33 -1.61 6.00
C LEU A 22 -2.06 -1.59 4.49
N LEU A 23 -0.82 -1.34 4.06
CA LEU A 23 -0.47 -1.22 2.64
C LEU A 23 0.45 -2.36 2.18
N VAL A 24 1.47 -2.69 2.98
CA VAL A 24 2.47 -3.70 2.61
C VAL A 24 1.94 -5.10 2.84
N LEU A 25 1.50 -5.37 4.07
CA LEU A 25 1.10 -6.72 4.48
C LEU A 25 -0.04 -7.30 3.62
N PRO A 26 -1.14 -6.56 3.30
CA PRO A 26 -2.23 -7.11 2.49
C PRO A 26 -1.79 -7.38 1.05
N SER A 27 -0.93 -6.52 0.50
CA SER A 27 -0.39 -6.67 -0.86
C SER A 27 0.53 -7.89 -0.96
N LEU A 28 1.41 -8.10 0.03
CA LEU A 28 2.27 -9.28 0.10
C LEU A 28 1.46 -10.55 0.33
N LEU A 29 0.44 -10.50 1.20
CA LEU A 29 -0.46 -11.61 1.43
C LEU A 29 -1.22 -11.98 0.16
N ARG A 30 -1.71 -10.98 -0.59
CA ARG A 30 -2.37 -11.19 -1.89
C ARG A 30 -1.45 -11.90 -2.87
N VAL A 31 -0.20 -11.48 -3.00
CA VAL A 31 0.79 -12.13 -3.87
C VAL A 31 1.10 -13.54 -3.40
N TYR A 32 1.29 -13.74 -2.10
CA TYR A 32 1.57 -15.05 -1.53
C TYR A 32 0.42 -16.04 -1.73
N VAL A 33 -0.82 -15.62 -1.44
CA VAL A 33 -2.02 -16.43 -1.65
C VAL A 33 -2.18 -16.73 -3.14
N ALA A 34 -2.04 -15.71 -3.99
CA ALA A 34 -2.16 -15.90 -5.43
C ALA A 34 -1.08 -16.87 -5.96
N TYR A 35 0.18 -16.73 -5.54
CA TYR A 35 1.27 -17.68 -5.84
C TYR A 35 0.95 -19.09 -5.33
N ARG A 36 0.45 -19.23 -4.10
CA ARG A 36 0.17 -20.54 -3.50
C ARG A 36 -0.99 -21.26 -4.19
N LEU A 37 -2.05 -20.53 -4.54
CA LEU A 37 -3.20 -21.05 -5.29
C LEU A 37 -2.83 -21.37 -6.74
N ASN A 38 -1.85 -20.66 -7.31
CA ASN A 38 -1.32 -20.86 -8.66
C ASN A 38 -0.72 -22.28 -8.86
N TYR A 39 -0.23 -22.90 -7.79
CA TYR A 39 0.33 -24.25 -7.85
C TYR A 39 -0.68 -25.37 -7.51
N GLY A 40 -1.96 -25.04 -7.24
CA GLY A 40 -2.88 -25.95 -6.55
C GLY A 40 -4.16 -26.37 -7.27
N GLN A 41 -4.95 -25.46 -7.86
CA GLN A 41 -6.31 -25.82 -8.31
C GLN A 41 -6.87 -24.90 -9.40
N ALA A 42 -6.93 -25.37 -10.65
CA ALA A 42 -7.37 -24.65 -11.88
C ALA A 42 -8.74 -23.92 -11.84
N ALA A 43 -9.58 -24.13 -10.81
CA ALA A 43 -10.93 -23.54 -10.72
C ALA A 43 -11.00 -22.15 -10.04
N LEU A 44 -10.06 -21.78 -9.16
CA LEU A 44 -10.04 -20.46 -8.47
C LEU A 44 -9.43 -19.32 -9.33
N TRP A 45 -8.95 -19.64 -10.53
CA TRP A 45 -8.07 -18.80 -11.33
C TRP A 45 -8.76 -17.72 -12.14
N GLN A 46 -10.06 -17.86 -12.37
CA GLN A 46 -10.86 -16.77 -12.92
C GLN A 46 -11.12 -15.67 -11.88
N ARG A 47 -10.97 -15.94 -10.58
CA ARG A 47 -11.33 -14.99 -9.50
C ARG A 47 -10.17 -14.16 -8.96
N LEU A 48 -8.94 -14.64 -9.02
CA LEU A 48 -7.73 -13.87 -8.66
C LEU A 48 -6.67 -14.07 -9.73
N PRO A 49 -6.66 -13.25 -10.81
CA PRO A 49 -5.63 -13.40 -11.83
C PRO A 49 -4.26 -13.14 -11.19
N PHE A 50 -3.36 -14.11 -11.25
CA PHE A 50 -1.93 -13.87 -11.04
C PHE A 50 -1.40 -13.14 -12.28
N ASP A 51 -1.81 -11.88 -12.40
CA ASP A 51 -1.52 -10.99 -13.50
C ASP A 51 -0.29 -10.13 -13.20
N GLY A 52 0.20 -9.43 -14.23
CA GLY A 52 1.30 -8.47 -14.08
C GLY A 52 1.02 -7.41 -13.00
N TRP A 53 -0.25 -7.09 -12.73
CA TRP A 53 -0.67 -6.16 -11.68
C TRP A 53 -0.38 -6.69 -10.28
N THR A 54 -0.70 -7.96 -10.02
CA THR A 54 -0.44 -8.58 -8.72
C THR A 54 1.06 -8.61 -8.44
N ILE A 55 1.89 -8.94 -9.43
CA ILE A 55 3.35 -8.91 -9.31
C ILE A 55 3.85 -7.48 -9.04
N LEU A 56 3.36 -6.50 -9.81
CA LEU A 56 3.73 -5.09 -9.63
C LEU A 56 3.39 -4.58 -8.22
N LEU A 57 2.20 -4.90 -7.72
CA LEU A 57 1.78 -4.57 -6.34
C LEU A 57 2.71 -5.21 -5.31
N GLY A 58 3.13 -6.46 -5.50
CA GLY A 58 4.09 -7.14 -4.63
C GLY A 58 5.45 -6.47 -4.58
N VAL A 59 5.99 -6.11 -5.75
CA VAL A 59 7.27 -5.40 -5.85
C VAL A 59 7.18 -4.04 -5.16
N MET A 60 6.12 -3.27 -5.43
CA MET A 60 5.92 -1.96 -4.83
C MET A 60 5.73 -2.03 -3.32
N ALA A 61 4.94 -3.00 -2.83
CA ALA A 61 4.78 -3.25 -1.39
C ALA A 61 6.11 -3.60 -0.72
N THR A 62 6.93 -4.42 -1.38
CA THR A 62 8.28 -4.77 -0.88
C THR A 62 9.17 -3.53 -0.81
N LEU A 63 9.23 -2.74 -1.87
CA LEU A 63 10.00 -1.48 -1.91
C LEU A 63 9.54 -0.51 -0.82
N PHE A 64 8.23 -0.32 -0.68
CA PHE A 64 7.66 0.54 0.35
C PHE A 64 7.96 0.03 1.75
N GLY A 65 7.92 -1.29 1.98
CA GLY A 65 8.31 -1.91 3.23
C GLY A 65 9.78 -1.64 3.58
N VAL A 66 10.69 -1.79 2.62
CA VAL A 66 12.11 -1.46 2.80
C VAL A 66 12.28 0.02 3.16
N ILE A 67 11.66 0.93 2.42
CA ILE A 67 11.73 2.37 2.69
C ILE A 67 11.20 2.69 4.07
N THR A 68 10.08 2.08 4.47
CA THR A 68 9.46 2.27 5.79
C THR A 68 10.37 1.79 6.91
N LEU A 69 11.04 0.64 6.76
CA LEU A 69 12.02 0.14 7.73
C LEU A 69 13.27 1.04 7.83
N VAL A 70 13.74 1.57 6.68
CA VAL A 70 14.86 2.51 6.66
C VAL A 70 14.46 3.85 7.31
N ALA A 71 13.25 4.35 7.03
CA ALA A 71 12.70 5.56 7.63
C ALA A 71 12.50 5.39 9.15
N TRP A 72 12.05 4.21 9.61
CA TRP A 72 11.95 3.87 11.03
C TRP A 72 13.30 3.97 11.74
N ARG A 73 14.39 3.58 11.07
CA ARG A 73 15.75 3.60 11.62
C ARG A 73 16.36 5.00 11.70
N GLY A 74 15.68 6.04 11.19
CA GLY A 74 16.07 7.45 11.29
C GLY A 74 17.19 7.88 10.34
N ARG A 75 17.11 7.47 9.07
CA ARG A 75 18.08 7.80 8.00
C ARG A 75 17.57 8.97 7.09
N PRO A 76 18.42 9.58 6.23
CA PRO A 76 18.60 11.02 6.01
C PRO A 76 17.43 11.76 5.32
N TYR A 77 17.53 13.10 5.26
CA TYR A 77 16.57 14.05 4.65
C TYR A 77 15.95 13.58 3.31
N GLY A 78 16.73 12.92 2.45
CA GLY A 78 16.24 12.39 1.16
C GLY A 78 15.15 11.32 1.28
N ILE A 79 15.10 10.56 2.39
CA ILE A 79 14.09 9.51 2.62
C ILE A 79 12.69 10.12 2.74
N PHE A 80 12.56 11.36 3.20
CA PHE A 80 11.29 12.06 3.26
C PHE A 80 10.62 12.14 1.88
N TRP A 81 11.36 12.64 0.89
CA TRP A 81 10.88 12.81 -0.48
C TRP A 81 10.64 11.46 -1.16
N ILE A 82 11.52 10.47 -0.91
CA ILE A 82 11.35 9.11 -1.42
C ILE A 82 10.08 8.48 -0.83
N TYR A 83 9.85 8.59 0.47
CA TYR A 83 8.67 8.04 1.14
C TYR A 83 7.39 8.67 0.60
N GLN A 84 7.36 10.00 0.43
CA GLN A 84 6.22 10.69 -0.16
C GLN A 84 5.98 10.26 -1.61
N GLY A 85 7.03 10.22 -2.42
CA GLY A 85 6.95 9.79 -3.82
C GLY A 85 6.39 8.37 -3.95
N VAL A 86 6.88 7.43 -3.13
CA VAL A 86 6.37 6.05 -3.15
C VAL A 86 4.94 5.97 -2.60
N MET A 87 4.56 6.76 -1.60
CA MET A 87 3.17 6.82 -1.16
C MET A 87 2.23 7.32 -2.26
N VAL A 88 2.60 8.41 -2.95
CA VAL A 88 1.80 8.94 -4.06
C VAL A 88 1.70 7.91 -5.18
N LEU A 89 2.82 7.28 -5.57
CA LEU A 89 2.83 6.22 -6.57
C LEU A 89 1.93 5.04 -6.16
N THR A 90 1.97 4.64 -4.89
CA THR A 90 1.12 3.56 -4.35
C THR A 90 -0.36 3.92 -4.44
N ILE A 91 -0.74 5.16 -4.07
CA ILE A 91 -2.11 5.66 -4.24
C ILE A 91 -2.53 5.61 -5.70
N SER A 92 -1.68 6.10 -6.61
CA SER A 92 -1.96 6.12 -8.05
C SER A 92 -2.18 4.72 -8.61
N ILE A 93 -1.37 3.74 -8.21
CA ILE A 93 -1.53 2.35 -8.64
C ILE A 93 -2.85 1.77 -8.12
N ILE A 94 -3.17 1.97 -6.83
CA ILE A 94 -4.42 1.49 -6.24
C ILE A 94 -5.63 2.06 -6.97
N ILE A 95 -5.65 3.38 -7.22
CA ILE A 95 -6.75 4.05 -7.94
C ILE A 95 -6.83 3.56 -9.39
N PHE A 96 -5.69 3.46 -10.08
CA PHE A 96 -5.64 3.03 -11.48
C PHE A 96 -6.12 1.58 -11.65
N GLU A 97 -5.65 0.67 -10.80
CA GLU A 97 -6.09 -0.73 -10.79
C GLU A 97 -7.59 -0.85 -10.50
N SER A 98 -8.09 -0.07 -9.53
CA SER A 98 -9.51 -0.03 -9.19
C SER A 98 -10.37 0.50 -10.35
N ALA A 99 -9.90 1.54 -11.04
CA ALA A 99 -10.57 2.10 -12.21
C ALA A 99 -10.60 1.09 -13.36
N LEU A 100 -9.47 0.43 -13.65
CA LEU A 100 -9.41 -0.60 -14.70
C LEU A 100 -10.38 -1.75 -14.42
N ARG A 101 -10.45 -2.25 -13.18
CA ARG A 101 -11.43 -3.28 -12.79
C ARG A 101 -12.86 -2.82 -13.01
N TYR A 102 -13.17 -1.58 -12.62
CA TYR A 102 -14.49 -1.00 -12.81
C TYR A 102 -14.91 -0.95 -14.28
N TYR A 103 -14.01 -0.53 -15.19
CA TYR A 103 -14.29 -0.48 -16.62
C TYR A 103 -14.32 -1.87 -17.29
N ALA A 104 -13.43 -2.79 -16.88
CA ALA A 104 -13.38 -4.14 -17.44
C ALA A 104 -14.63 -4.97 -17.13
N ASP A 105 -15.21 -4.77 -15.94
CA ASP A 105 -16.39 -5.52 -15.50
C ASP A 105 -17.72 -4.78 -15.75
N TYR A 106 -17.68 -3.56 -16.30
CA TYR A 106 -18.86 -2.74 -16.56
C TYR A 106 -19.97 -3.43 -17.37
N PRO A 107 -19.71 -4.33 -18.34
CA PRO A 107 -20.79 -5.05 -19.02
C PRO A 107 -21.32 -6.30 -18.27
N LYS A 108 -20.67 -6.76 -17.18
CA LYS A 108 -21.03 -8.03 -16.52
C LYS A 108 -21.94 -7.88 -15.29
N TYR A 109 -21.95 -6.71 -14.63
CA TYR A 109 -22.73 -6.51 -13.40
C TYR A 109 -24.21 -6.19 -13.62
N PHE A 110 -24.69 -6.05 -14.86
CA PHE A 110 -26.07 -5.63 -15.10
C PHE A 110 -27.10 -6.79 -15.03
N LEU A 111 -26.70 -8.06 -15.09
CA LEU A 111 -27.67 -9.16 -15.31
C LEU A 111 -27.44 -10.50 -14.56
N ILE A 112 -26.42 -10.69 -13.71
CA ILE A 112 -26.21 -11.99 -13.05
C ILE A 112 -25.98 -11.82 -11.55
N GLY A 113 -27.05 -12.04 -10.77
CA GLY A 113 -27.07 -11.98 -9.31
C GLY A 113 -26.58 -13.27 -8.65
N ASN A 114 -25.27 -13.35 -8.38
CA ASN A 114 -24.73 -14.27 -7.37
C ASN A 114 -24.56 -13.50 -6.06
N SER A 115 -25.29 -13.87 -5.00
CA SER A 115 -25.32 -13.14 -3.71
C SER A 115 -23.96 -13.04 -3.03
N ASP A 116 -23.14 -14.09 -3.16
CA ASP A 116 -21.87 -14.18 -2.45
C ASP A 116 -20.78 -13.34 -3.13
N ASP A 117 -20.78 -13.27 -4.46
CA ASP A 117 -19.85 -12.45 -5.24
C ASP A 117 -20.11 -10.94 -5.01
N ASP A 118 -21.35 -10.54 -4.72
CA ASP A 118 -21.74 -9.15 -4.45
C ASP A 118 -21.20 -8.65 -3.08
N ILE A 119 -21.20 -9.49 -2.04
CA ILE A 119 -20.73 -9.10 -0.70
C ILE A 119 -19.22 -8.85 -0.72
N PHE A 120 -18.42 -9.77 -1.25
CA PHE A 120 -16.96 -9.61 -1.29
C PHE A 120 -16.54 -8.43 -2.18
N ASN A 121 -17.23 -8.22 -3.30
CA ASN A 121 -16.99 -7.06 -4.16
C ASN A 121 -17.32 -5.74 -3.46
N ARG A 122 -18.41 -5.67 -2.68
CA ARG A 122 -18.73 -4.48 -1.88
C ARG A 122 -17.66 -4.22 -0.82
N ILE A 123 -17.26 -5.24 -0.06
CA ILE A 123 -16.20 -5.12 0.95
C ILE A 123 -14.91 -4.61 0.31
N TYR A 124 -14.50 -5.18 -0.83
CA TYR A 124 -13.29 -4.77 -1.55
C TYR A 124 -13.32 -3.28 -1.95
N ARG A 125 -14.46 -2.78 -2.43
CA ARG A 125 -14.64 -1.35 -2.77
C ARG A 125 -14.44 -0.44 -1.56
N TYR A 126 -14.98 -0.81 -0.39
CA TYR A 126 -14.77 -0.03 0.83
C TYR A 126 -13.31 -0.09 1.30
N LEU A 127 -12.67 -1.26 1.21
CA LEU A 127 -11.26 -1.42 1.58
C LEU A 127 -10.33 -0.53 0.74
N ILE A 128 -10.61 -0.38 -0.57
CA ILE A 128 -9.87 0.55 -1.43
C ILE A 128 -10.01 1.99 -0.93
N ILE A 129 -11.23 2.43 -0.62
CA ILE A 129 -11.49 3.79 -0.10
C ILE A 129 -10.69 4.01 1.19
N PHE A 130 -10.74 3.07 2.12
CA PHE A 130 -9.96 3.14 3.36
C PHE A 130 -8.46 3.20 3.09
N GLN A 131 -7.91 2.36 2.19
CA GLN A 131 -6.49 2.38 1.84
C GLN A 131 -6.05 3.74 1.29
N VAL A 132 -6.84 4.33 0.39
CA VAL A 132 -6.57 5.66 -0.16
C VAL A 132 -6.60 6.72 0.94
N LEU A 133 -7.61 6.69 1.82
CA LEU A 133 -7.71 7.62 2.96
C LEU A 133 -6.52 7.48 3.94
N ILE A 134 -6.08 6.26 4.22
CA ILE A 134 -4.91 5.99 5.06
C ILE A 134 -3.65 6.58 4.45
N CYS A 135 -3.44 6.40 3.14
CA CYS A 135 -2.28 6.98 2.46
C CYS A 135 -2.30 8.51 2.51
N PHE A 136 -3.45 9.13 2.24
CA PHE A 136 -3.61 10.59 2.37
C PHE A 136 -3.39 11.08 3.80
N TYR A 137 -3.92 10.36 4.79
CA TYR A 137 -3.69 10.67 6.20
C TYR A 137 -2.19 10.63 6.54
N MET A 138 -1.46 9.62 6.07
CA MET A 138 -0.02 9.51 6.30
C MET A 138 0.77 10.62 5.60
N LEU A 139 0.43 10.94 4.35
CA LEU A 139 1.02 12.08 3.64
C LEU A 139 0.77 13.39 4.40
N TRP A 140 -0.45 13.61 4.87
CA TRP A 140 -0.81 14.78 5.67
C TRP A 140 -0.04 14.82 7.00
N TYR A 141 0.04 13.69 7.71
CA TYR A 141 0.71 13.58 9.00
C TYR A 141 2.21 13.86 8.89
N ILE A 142 2.86 13.28 7.88
CA ILE A 142 4.30 13.46 7.63
C ILE A 142 4.63 14.89 7.22
N ASN A 143 3.70 15.58 6.56
CA ASN A 143 3.84 17.00 6.21
C ASN A 143 3.60 17.96 7.38
N ARG A 144 3.09 17.50 8.54
CA ARG A 144 2.95 18.35 9.73
C ARG A 144 4.27 18.58 10.46
N SER A 145 4.35 19.73 11.15
CA SER A 145 5.59 20.27 11.73
C SER A 145 6.39 19.31 12.64
N PRO A 146 5.81 18.43 13.47
CA PRO A 146 6.61 17.54 14.32
C PRO A 146 7.34 16.46 13.52
N ALA A 147 6.67 15.90 12.52
CA ALA A 147 7.22 14.87 11.63
C ALA A 147 8.21 15.51 10.64
N ARG A 148 7.86 16.64 10.05
CA ARG A 148 8.72 17.35 9.10
C ARG A 148 10.04 17.80 9.71
N ARG A 149 10.02 18.32 10.95
CA ARG A 149 11.25 18.70 11.69
C ARG A 149 12.20 17.52 11.90
N PHE A 150 11.69 16.32 12.13
CA PHE A 150 12.52 15.12 12.26
C PHE A 150 13.33 14.85 10.98
N PHE A 151 12.74 15.06 9.80
CA PHE A 151 13.45 14.87 8.54
C PHE A 151 14.38 16.04 8.20
N GLU A 152 13.95 17.29 8.49
CA GLU A 152 14.74 18.51 8.25
C GLU A 152 15.98 18.64 9.13
N GLN A 153 16.04 17.96 10.28
CA GLN A 153 17.22 17.91 11.15
C GLN A 153 18.48 17.34 10.48
N PHE A 154 18.33 16.65 9.35
CA PHE A 154 19.43 16.03 8.59
C PHE A 154 19.76 16.77 7.29
N LYS A 155 19.27 18.02 7.13
CA LYS A 155 19.58 18.91 6.02
C LYS A 155 20.87 19.69 6.35
N GLU A 156 22.02 19.03 6.20
CA GLU A 156 23.33 19.69 6.18
C GLU A 156 23.67 20.16 4.77
#